data_AF-A0A920F5M8-F1
#
_entry.id   AF-A0A920F5M8-F1
#
_cell.length_a   1.000
_cell.length_b   1.000
_cell.length_c   1.000
_cell.angle_alpha   90.00
_cell.angle_beta   90.00
_cell.angle_gamma   90.00
#
_symmetry.space_group_name_H-M   'P 1'
#
loop_
_entity.id
_entity.type
_entity.pdbx_description
1 polymer ?
#
loop_
_entity_poly.entity_id
_entity_poly.type
_entity_poly.pdbx_seq_one_letter_code
_entity_poly.pdbx_strand_id
1 'polypeptide(L)'
;MEDTKYKAFVTKESDSGFSNSIENLSTADLKDNDLIVKVSYSSLNYKDALSASGNKGVTREYPHTPGIDAVGEVIESNSSDFKTGEKIIVTGYDLGMNTYGGFGQYISIPANWAIPLPKELTEAEAMSIGTAGLTAGLCVRKLLMNDLTPDSGDVLVTGASGGVGSVAVMVLSKLGFKVVALTGKKDQADYLESLGASSVIMRSEMEEQGKPLQKGIYQGGVDTVGGNILSNFISQTSQRGAITCCGNVASDKL
;
A
#
# COMPACT_ATOMS: atom_id res chain seq x y z
N MET A 1 -19.37 25.00 -4.93
CA MET A 1 -18.12 25.63 -5.43
C MET A 1 -18.34 26.16 -6.86
N GLU A 2 -17.54 27.12 -7.36
CA GLU A 2 -17.50 27.44 -8.81
C GLU A 2 -16.90 26.27 -9.62
N ASP A 3 -17.40 26.02 -10.84
CA ASP A 3 -16.83 25.01 -11.73
C ASP A 3 -15.36 25.35 -12.05
N THR A 4 -14.46 24.43 -11.71
CA THR A 4 -13.03 24.57 -11.87
C THR A 4 -12.51 23.50 -12.82
N LYS A 5 -11.78 23.92 -13.86
CA LYS A 5 -11.04 23.00 -14.72
C LYS A 5 -9.77 22.53 -14.03
N TYR A 6 -9.50 21.23 -14.08
CA TYR A 6 -8.36 20.62 -13.41
C TYR A 6 -7.77 19.46 -14.21
N LYS A 7 -6.51 19.10 -13.92
CA LYS A 7 -5.83 17.98 -14.59
C LYS A 7 -6.03 16.67 -13.84
N ALA A 8 -6.20 15.59 -14.57
CA ALA A 8 -6.21 14.23 -14.04
C ALA A 8 -5.50 13.25 -14.99
N PHE A 9 -4.92 12.20 -14.43
CA PHE A 9 -4.45 11.05 -15.20
C PHE A 9 -5.62 10.10 -15.47
N VAL A 10 -6.03 9.99 -16.72
CA VAL A 10 -7.22 9.25 -17.14
C VAL A 10 -6.83 8.02 -17.95
N THR A 11 -7.39 6.88 -17.56
CA THR A 11 -7.35 5.62 -18.30
C THR A 11 -8.64 5.45 -19.09
N LYS A 12 -8.52 5.10 -20.38
CA LYS A 12 -9.64 4.84 -21.30
C LYS A 12 -9.54 3.45 -21.91
N GLU A 13 -10.69 2.79 -22.04
CA GLU A 13 -10.86 1.53 -22.77
C GLU A 13 -11.32 1.83 -24.21
N SER A 14 -10.71 1.16 -25.19
CA SER A 14 -11.08 1.17 -26.61
C SER A 14 -10.89 -0.21 -27.22
N ASP A 15 -11.33 -0.39 -28.47
CA ASP A 15 -11.16 -1.66 -29.20
C ASP A 15 -9.68 -2.08 -29.32
N SER A 16 -8.76 -1.11 -29.28
CA SER A 16 -7.31 -1.32 -29.30
C SER A 16 -6.67 -1.58 -27.92
N GLY A 17 -7.47 -1.68 -26.85
CA GLY A 17 -7.01 -1.91 -25.48
C GLY A 17 -7.14 -0.68 -24.58
N PHE A 18 -6.21 -0.51 -23.65
CA PHE A 18 -6.23 0.57 -22.66
C PHE A 18 -5.21 1.65 -23.00
N SER A 19 -5.60 2.92 -22.85
CA SER A 19 -4.75 4.08 -23.06
C SER A 19 -4.77 5.00 -21.84
N ASN A 20 -3.67 5.70 -21.61
CA ASN A 20 -3.48 6.59 -20.47
C ASN A 20 -3.06 7.97 -20.95
N SER A 21 -3.71 9.03 -20.44
CA SER A 21 -3.33 10.41 -20.79
C SER A 21 -3.66 11.39 -19.67
N ILE A 22 -3.00 12.55 -19.68
CA ILE A 22 -3.36 13.66 -18.79
C ILE A 22 -4.43 14.50 -19.48
N GLU A 23 -5.60 14.61 -18.86
CA GLU A 23 -6.76 15.30 -19.42
C GLU A 23 -7.19 16.48 -18.53
N ASN A 24 -7.87 17.46 -19.12
CA ASN A 24 -8.52 18.53 -18.37
C ASN A 24 -9.97 18.14 -18.10
N LEU A 25 -10.31 17.91 -16.84
CA LEU A 25 -11.64 17.61 -16.34
C LEU A 25 -12.25 18.85 -15.66
N SER A 26 -13.48 18.72 -15.19
CA SER A 26 -14.23 19.77 -14.50
C SER A 26 -14.76 19.27 -13.17
N THR A 27 -14.74 20.14 -12.15
CA THR A 27 -15.33 19.80 -10.84
C THR A 27 -16.84 19.61 -10.92
N ALA A 28 -17.51 20.15 -11.96
CA ALA A 28 -18.92 19.90 -12.21
C ALA A 28 -19.22 18.45 -12.66
N ASP A 29 -18.21 17.71 -13.14
CA ASP A 29 -18.34 16.31 -13.56
C ASP A 29 -18.02 15.32 -12.42
N LEU A 30 -17.60 15.82 -11.24
CA LEU A 30 -17.36 14.97 -10.08
C LEU A 30 -18.68 14.39 -9.56
N LYS A 31 -18.65 13.13 -9.10
CA LYS A 31 -19.80 12.52 -8.43
C LYS A 31 -20.22 13.36 -7.22
N ASP A 32 -21.51 13.38 -6.92
CA ASP A 32 -22.07 14.05 -5.75
C ASP A 32 -21.85 13.18 -4.50
N ASN A 33 -20.70 13.37 -3.84
CA ASN A 33 -20.38 12.76 -2.54
C ASN A 33 -20.25 13.84 -1.46
N ASP A 34 -20.01 13.42 -0.23
CA ASP A 34 -19.97 14.31 0.93
C ASP A 34 -18.85 15.36 0.87
N LEU A 35 -17.67 15.01 0.35
CA LEU A 35 -16.49 15.88 0.34
C LEU A 35 -15.92 16.06 -1.06
N ILE A 36 -15.65 17.31 -1.43
CA ILE A 36 -14.73 17.63 -2.54
C ILE A 36 -13.40 18.05 -1.94
N VAL A 37 -12.32 17.40 -2.41
CA VAL A 37 -10.97 17.57 -1.87
C VAL A 37 -10.05 18.03 -2.99
N LYS A 38 -9.32 19.10 -2.75
CA LYS A 38 -8.21 19.55 -3.59
C LYS A 38 -6.96 18.78 -3.20
N VAL A 39 -6.54 17.87 -4.07
CA VAL A 39 -5.41 16.97 -3.83
C VAL A 39 -4.09 17.72 -3.92
N SER A 40 -3.25 17.60 -2.89
CA SER A 40 -1.88 18.12 -2.86
C SER A 40 -0.88 17.06 -3.32
N TYR A 41 -1.02 15.84 -2.80
CA TYR A 41 -0.15 14.71 -3.12
C TYR A 41 -0.96 13.41 -3.22
N SER A 42 -0.40 12.46 -3.94
CA SER A 42 -0.84 11.07 -4.03
C SER A 42 0.39 10.16 -3.95
N SER A 43 0.19 8.85 -3.94
CA SER A 43 1.25 7.85 -3.94
C SER A 43 1.01 6.84 -5.07
N LEU A 44 2.07 6.10 -5.47
CA LEU A 44 1.98 5.11 -6.55
C LEU A 44 2.14 3.70 -5.99
N ASN A 45 1.06 2.93 -6.03
CA ASN A 45 0.99 1.55 -5.56
C ASN A 45 0.87 0.56 -6.72
N TYR A 46 1.10 -0.72 -6.44
CA TYR A 46 0.91 -1.81 -7.41
C TYR A 46 -0.52 -1.84 -7.97
N LYS A 47 -1.51 -1.56 -7.11
CA LYS A 47 -2.93 -1.54 -7.49
C LYS A 47 -3.27 -0.41 -8.47
N ASP A 48 -2.57 0.72 -8.39
CA ASP A 48 -2.75 1.82 -9.33
C ASP A 48 -2.30 1.43 -10.73
N ALA A 49 -1.19 0.68 -10.84
CA ALA A 49 -0.73 0.13 -12.11
C ALA A 49 -1.75 -0.85 -12.70
N LEU A 50 -2.36 -1.72 -11.88
CA LEU A 50 -3.41 -2.64 -12.33
C LEU A 50 -4.66 -1.90 -12.82
N SER A 51 -5.07 -0.84 -12.14
CA SER A 51 -6.15 0.03 -12.58
C SER A 51 -5.81 0.71 -13.92
N ALA A 52 -4.60 1.26 -14.03
CA ALA A 52 -4.16 1.97 -15.24
C ALA A 52 -3.88 1.03 -16.43
N SER A 53 -3.71 -0.27 -16.20
CA SER A 53 -3.48 -1.28 -17.22
C SER A 53 -4.75 -2.03 -17.64
N GLY A 54 -5.93 -1.64 -17.15
CA GLY A 54 -7.18 -2.25 -17.58
C GLY A 54 -7.63 -3.50 -16.82
N ASN A 55 -7.06 -3.77 -15.63
CA ASN A 55 -7.47 -4.96 -14.87
C ASN A 55 -8.90 -4.80 -14.35
N LYS A 56 -9.86 -5.50 -14.97
CA LYS A 56 -11.30 -5.44 -14.61
C LYS A 56 -11.65 -6.00 -13.23
N GLY A 57 -10.74 -6.73 -12.59
CA GLY A 57 -10.87 -7.12 -11.19
C GLY A 57 -10.64 -5.95 -10.23
N VAL A 58 -9.95 -4.89 -10.67
CA VAL A 58 -9.68 -3.67 -9.90
C VAL A 58 -10.64 -2.56 -10.32
N THR A 59 -10.68 -2.22 -11.61
CA THR A 59 -11.47 -1.11 -12.15
C THR A 59 -12.40 -1.61 -13.23
N ARG A 60 -13.71 -1.46 -13.00
CA ARG A 60 -14.74 -2.08 -13.84
C ARG A 60 -15.20 -1.21 -14.98
N GLU A 61 -15.19 0.10 -14.77
CA GLU A 61 -15.75 1.11 -15.69
C GLU A 61 -14.67 2.10 -16.11
N TYR A 62 -14.64 2.44 -17.40
CA TYR A 62 -13.75 3.43 -18.00
C TYR A 62 -14.57 4.43 -18.82
N PRO A 63 -14.18 5.72 -18.95
CA PRO A 63 -12.95 6.33 -18.46
C PRO A 63 -12.86 6.43 -16.94
N HIS A 64 -11.64 6.29 -16.42
CA HIS A 64 -11.38 6.30 -14.98
C HIS A 64 -10.09 7.03 -14.61
N THR A 65 -10.06 7.64 -13.42
CA THR A 65 -8.86 8.24 -12.82
C THR A 65 -8.34 7.33 -11.71
N PRO A 66 -7.18 6.66 -11.86
CA PRO A 66 -6.55 5.85 -10.80
C PRO A 66 -6.04 6.69 -9.61
N GLY A 67 -5.42 6.02 -8.63
CA GLY A 67 -4.82 6.65 -7.44
C GLY A 67 -5.58 6.29 -6.18
N ILE A 68 -5.17 5.23 -5.50
CA ILE A 68 -5.83 4.72 -4.28
C ILE A 68 -5.53 5.54 -3.02
N ASP A 69 -4.59 6.49 -3.10
CA ASP A 69 -4.16 7.35 -2.01
C ASP A 69 -4.29 8.82 -2.41
N ALA A 70 -4.75 9.66 -1.49
CA ALA A 70 -4.67 11.11 -1.63
C ALA A 70 -4.53 11.80 -0.27
N VAL A 71 -3.84 12.94 -0.27
CA VAL A 71 -3.90 13.93 0.79
C VAL A 71 -4.25 15.28 0.18
N GLY A 72 -5.06 16.05 0.87
CA GLY A 72 -5.48 17.35 0.37
C GLY A 72 -6.35 18.12 1.33
N GLU A 73 -6.82 19.26 0.85
CA GLU A 73 -7.68 20.17 1.59
C GLU A 73 -9.14 19.98 1.15
N VAL A 74 -10.04 19.88 2.12
CA VAL A 74 -11.48 19.88 1.87
C VAL A 74 -11.88 21.27 1.37
N ILE A 75 -12.41 21.34 0.15
CA ILE A 75 -12.87 22.60 -0.45
C ILE A 75 -14.40 22.75 -0.40
N GLU A 76 -15.13 21.64 -0.33
CA GLU A 76 -16.57 21.59 -0.14
C GLU A 76 -16.92 20.40 0.76
N SER A 77 -17.86 20.59 1.69
CA SER A 77 -18.32 19.57 2.62
C SER A 77 -19.83 19.63 2.82
N ASN A 78 -20.49 18.50 2.66
CA ASN A 78 -21.87 18.22 3.04
C ASN A 78 -21.96 17.35 4.32
N SER A 79 -20.82 17.12 5.00
CA SER A 79 -20.73 16.33 6.22
C SER A 79 -20.55 17.21 7.47
N SER A 80 -21.06 16.75 8.61
CA SER A 80 -20.78 17.36 9.92
C SER A 80 -19.38 17.05 10.47
N ASP A 81 -18.73 16.01 9.93
CA ASP A 81 -17.47 15.48 10.48
C ASP A 81 -16.25 16.24 9.98
N PHE A 82 -16.36 16.90 8.82
CA PHE A 82 -15.28 17.65 8.19
C PHE A 82 -15.75 19.01 7.69
N LYS A 83 -14.87 20.01 7.77
CA LYS A 83 -15.15 21.37 7.32
C LYS A 83 -14.23 21.78 6.18
N THR A 84 -14.69 22.73 5.36
CA THR A 84 -13.85 23.40 4.37
C THR A 84 -12.59 23.97 5.03
N GLY A 85 -11.43 23.76 4.40
CA GLY A 85 -10.11 24.15 4.88
C GLY A 85 -9.39 23.07 5.69
N GLU A 86 -10.06 21.99 6.07
CA GLU A 86 -9.42 20.89 6.79
C GLU A 86 -8.57 20.01 5.86
N LYS A 87 -7.41 19.59 6.36
CA LYS A 87 -6.51 18.68 5.66
C LYS A 87 -6.84 17.25 6.03
N ILE A 88 -7.06 16.42 5.02
CA ILE A 88 -7.44 15.02 5.18
C ILE A 88 -6.54 14.11 4.37
N ILE A 89 -6.48 12.85 4.79
CA ILE A 89 -5.94 11.72 4.05
C ILE A 89 -7.11 10.82 3.67
N VAL A 90 -7.03 10.20 2.50
CA VAL A 90 -7.85 9.06 2.11
C VAL A 90 -6.97 7.99 1.48
N THR A 91 -7.11 6.75 1.93
CA THR A 91 -6.34 5.58 1.44
C THR A 91 -7.25 4.37 1.34
N GLY A 92 -7.37 3.79 0.14
CA GLY A 92 -8.15 2.56 -0.08
C GLY A 92 -9.65 2.79 -0.31
N TYR A 93 -10.50 2.02 0.38
CA TYR A 93 -11.92 1.90 0.07
C TYR A 93 -12.15 1.57 -1.42
N ASP A 94 -12.94 2.38 -2.14
CA ASP A 94 -13.14 2.29 -3.59
C ASP A 94 -12.41 3.40 -4.38
N LEU A 95 -11.64 4.25 -3.69
CA LEU A 95 -10.84 5.31 -4.32
C LEU A 95 -9.81 4.71 -5.29
N GLY A 96 -9.69 5.31 -6.48
CA GLY A 96 -8.77 4.85 -7.52
C GLY A 96 -9.18 3.52 -8.17
N MET A 97 -10.33 2.93 -7.78
CA MET A 97 -10.92 1.74 -8.40
C MET A 97 -12.17 2.10 -9.21
N ASN A 98 -13.35 2.19 -8.58
CA ASN A 98 -14.59 2.57 -9.27
C ASN A 98 -15.05 3.99 -8.87
N THR A 99 -14.29 4.63 -7.98
CA THR A 99 -14.39 6.03 -7.60
C THR A 99 -13.09 6.73 -8.01
N TYR A 100 -13.20 7.88 -8.68
CA TYR A 100 -12.05 8.61 -9.22
C TYR A 100 -11.02 8.95 -8.13
N GLY A 101 -9.78 8.59 -8.39
CA GLY A 101 -8.69 8.54 -7.43
C GLY A 101 -7.79 9.76 -7.39
N GLY A 102 -6.78 9.68 -6.52
CA GLY A 102 -5.83 10.74 -6.20
C GLY A 102 -4.90 11.16 -7.33
N PHE A 103 -4.95 10.54 -8.51
CA PHE A 103 -4.26 11.07 -9.69
C PHE A 103 -5.04 12.17 -10.42
N GLY A 104 -6.12 12.66 -9.83
CA GLY A 104 -6.75 13.94 -10.15
C GLY A 104 -6.36 15.04 -9.16
N GLN A 105 -6.25 16.28 -9.63
CA GLN A 105 -6.04 17.44 -8.74
C GLN A 105 -7.24 17.71 -7.82
N TYR A 106 -8.41 17.16 -8.15
CA TYR A 106 -9.60 17.16 -7.31
C TYR A 106 -10.21 15.77 -7.29
N ILE A 107 -10.73 15.38 -6.13
CA ILE A 107 -11.49 14.15 -5.94
C ILE A 107 -12.79 14.45 -5.19
N SER A 108 -13.78 13.58 -5.36
CA SER A 108 -15.03 13.60 -4.62
C SER A 108 -15.19 12.26 -3.90
N ILE A 109 -15.34 12.28 -2.57
CA ILE A 109 -15.33 11.08 -1.72
C ILE A 109 -16.42 11.13 -0.64
N PRO A 110 -16.93 9.97 -0.18
CA PRO A 110 -17.70 9.87 1.05
C PRO A 110 -16.88 10.34 2.27
N ALA A 111 -17.53 11.01 3.23
CA ALA A 111 -16.85 11.60 4.38
C ALA A 111 -16.21 10.54 5.29
N ASN A 112 -16.84 9.36 5.40
CA ASN A 112 -16.34 8.26 6.22
C ASN A 112 -15.09 7.56 5.68
N TRP A 113 -14.59 7.97 4.50
CA TRP A 113 -13.30 7.52 3.97
C TRP A 113 -12.14 8.43 4.39
N ALA A 114 -12.45 9.67 4.74
CA ALA A 114 -11.45 10.64 5.13
C ALA A 114 -11.01 10.41 6.58
N ILE A 115 -9.73 10.61 6.83
CA ILE A 115 -9.16 10.75 8.16
C ILE A 115 -8.44 12.10 8.25
N PRO A 116 -8.45 12.78 9.41
CA PRO A 116 -7.68 14.01 9.58
C PRO A 116 -6.18 13.74 9.36
N LEU A 117 -5.49 14.64 8.66
CA LEU A 117 -4.03 14.61 8.56
C LEU A 117 -3.43 14.77 9.97
N PRO A 118 -2.63 13.81 10.47
CA PRO A 118 -1.96 13.95 11.76
C PRO A 118 -1.07 15.20 11.80
N LYS A 119 -1.04 15.91 12.94
CA LYS A 119 -0.33 17.19 13.06
C LYS A 119 1.18 17.05 12.91
N GLU A 120 1.69 15.85 13.16
CA GLU A 120 3.09 15.49 13.10
C GLU A 120 3.56 15.13 11.68
N LEU A 121 2.63 15.05 10.71
CA LEU A 121 2.94 14.71 9.32
C LEU A 121 2.67 15.88 8.38
N THR A 122 3.64 16.16 7.53
CA THR A 122 3.38 16.94 6.31
C THR A 122 2.56 16.11 5.32
N GLU A 123 1.91 16.79 4.37
CA GLU A 123 1.17 16.13 3.29
C GLU A 123 2.07 15.18 2.47
N ALA A 124 3.29 15.62 2.18
CA ALA A 124 4.26 14.81 1.44
C ALA A 124 4.71 13.56 2.23
N GLU A 125 4.92 13.67 3.53
CA GLU A 125 5.24 12.52 4.39
C GLU A 125 4.07 11.54 4.46
N ALA A 126 2.84 12.04 4.60
CA ALA A 126 1.65 11.19 4.61
C ALA A 126 1.53 10.34 3.34
N MET A 127 1.78 10.92 2.17
CA MET A 127 1.73 10.18 0.90
C MET A 127 3.00 9.37 0.61
N SER A 128 4.13 9.71 1.22
CA SER A 128 5.33 8.85 1.19
C SER A 128 5.13 7.57 2.01
N ILE A 129 4.31 7.62 3.06
CA ILE A 129 3.82 6.43 3.78
C ILE A 129 2.78 5.71 2.91
N GLY A 130 1.70 6.41 2.52
CA GLY A 130 0.64 5.89 1.66
C GLY A 130 0.01 4.57 2.14
N THR A 131 -0.69 3.89 1.22
CA THR A 131 -1.25 2.56 1.46
C THR A 131 -0.17 1.54 1.83
N ALA A 132 1.01 1.63 1.22
CA ALA A 132 2.11 0.70 1.47
C ALA A 132 2.56 0.70 2.94
N GLY A 133 2.83 1.89 3.49
CA GLY A 133 3.25 2.07 4.88
C GLY A 133 2.12 1.81 5.87
N LEU A 134 0.88 2.20 5.56
CA LEU A 134 -0.29 1.82 6.35
C LEU A 134 -0.42 0.30 6.46
N THR A 135 -0.26 -0.41 5.34
CA THR A 135 -0.31 -1.87 5.30
C THR A 135 0.81 -2.49 6.15
N ALA A 136 2.04 -1.98 6.03
CA ALA A 136 3.15 -2.43 6.86
C ALA A 136 2.86 -2.25 8.35
N GLY A 137 2.36 -1.08 8.76
CA GLY A 137 1.98 -0.79 10.14
C GLY A 137 0.87 -1.72 10.66
N LEU A 138 -0.14 -2.01 9.84
CA LEU A 138 -1.21 -2.95 10.18
C LEU A 138 -0.70 -4.38 10.35
N CYS A 139 0.20 -4.84 9.48
CA CYS A 139 0.90 -6.11 9.60
C CYS A 139 1.69 -6.20 10.90
N VAL A 140 2.57 -5.22 11.18
CA VAL A 140 3.35 -5.20 12.42
C VAL A 140 2.44 -5.17 13.66
N ARG A 141 1.39 -4.35 13.65
CA ARG A 141 0.41 -4.31 14.75
C ARG A 141 -0.22 -5.69 14.99
N LYS A 142 -0.55 -6.43 13.92
CA LYS A 142 -1.10 -7.79 14.05
C LYS A 142 -0.09 -8.79 14.59
N LEU A 143 1.20 -8.65 14.28
CA LEU A 143 2.25 -9.46 14.91
C LEU A 143 2.32 -9.20 16.42
N LEU A 144 2.33 -7.94 16.83
CA LEU A 144 2.35 -7.55 18.26
C LEU A 144 1.12 -8.06 19.01
N MET A 145 -0.06 -8.02 18.38
CA MET A 145 -1.30 -8.57 18.95
C MET A 145 -1.30 -10.10 19.08
N ASN A 146 -0.36 -10.79 18.44
CA ASN A 146 -0.12 -12.24 18.59
C ASN A 146 1.11 -12.52 19.48
N ASP A 147 1.41 -11.61 20.41
CA ASP A 147 2.45 -11.75 21.43
C ASP A 147 3.88 -11.91 20.88
N LEU A 148 4.14 -11.50 19.64
CA LEU A 148 5.51 -11.40 19.15
C LEU A 148 6.21 -10.21 19.81
N THR A 149 7.37 -10.50 20.39
CA THR A 149 8.26 -9.51 21.01
C THR A 149 9.63 -9.58 20.35
N PRO A 150 10.48 -8.53 20.49
CA PRO A 150 11.86 -8.55 19.98
C PRO A 150 12.69 -9.76 20.44
N ASP A 151 12.43 -10.28 21.64
CA ASP A 151 13.15 -11.42 22.22
C ASP A 151 12.61 -12.77 21.75
N SER A 152 11.51 -12.80 21.00
CA SER A 152 10.87 -14.04 20.56
C SER A 152 11.65 -14.76 19.45
N GLY A 153 12.55 -14.06 18.75
CA GLY A 153 13.40 -14.60 17.68
C GLY A 153 13.39 -13.73 16.42
N ASP A 154 14.09 -14.19 15.39
CA ASP A 154 14.23 -13.45 14.13
C ASP A 154 12.89 -13.37 13.38
N VAL A 155 12.62 -12.23 12.75
CA VAL A 155 11.43 -12.02 11.90
C VAL A 155 11.82 -11.86 10.45
N LEU A 156 11.09 -12.51 9.55
CA LEU A 156 11.32 -12.43 8.11
C LEU A 156 10.38 -11.41 7.45
N VAL A 157 10.93 -10.56 6.60
CA VAL A 157 10.16 -9.69 5.69
C VAL A 157 10.42 -10.11 4.26
N THR A 158 9.39 -10.60 3.57
CA THR A 158 9.47 -10.95 2.14
C THR A 158 9.23 -9.71 1.28
N GLY A 159 9.75 -9.72 0.05
CA GLY A 159 9.61 -8.57 -0.85
C GLY A 159 10.18 -7.28 -0.25
N ALA A 160 11.24 -7.40 0.55
CA ALA A 160 11.69 -6.36 1.48
C ALA A 160 12.09 -5.04 0.81
N SER A 161 12.50 -5.07 -0.46
CA SER A 161 12.84 -3.87 -1.24
C SER A 161 11.63 -3.19 -1.92
N GLY A 162 10.42 -3.72 -1.72
CA GLY A 162 9.16 -3.12 -2.18
C GLY A 162 8.59 -2.08 -1.22
N GLY A 163 7.46 -1.46 -1.58
CA GLY A 163 6.82 -0.41 -0.79
C GLY A 163 6.45 -0.86 0.63
N VAL A 164 5.68 -1.95 0.75
CA VAL A 164 5.28 -2.48 2.07
C VAL A 164 6.48 -3.05 2.82
N GLY A 165 7.31 -3.84 2.13
CA GLY A 165 8.46 -4.53 2.72
C GLY A 165 9.47 -3.56 3.35
N SER A 166 9.81 -2.47 2.66
CA SER A 166 10.78 -1.49 3.16
C SER A 166 10.31 -0.79 4.43
N VAL A 167 9.03 -0.40 4.48
CA VAL A 167 8.43 0.18 5.69
C VAL A 167 8.33 -0.87 6.81
N ALA A 168 8.00 -2.12 6.50
CA ALA A 168 7.95 -3.19 7.49
C ALA A 168 9.33 -3.43 8.13
N VAL A 169 10.41 -3.44 7.34
CA VAL A 169 11.79 -3.52 7.85
C VAL A 169 12.08 -2.37 8.81
N MET A 170 11.81 -1.12 8.41
CA MET A 170 12.05 0.06 9.24
C MET A 170 11.30 -0.01 10.56
N VAL A 171 10.01 -0.34 10.53
CA VAL A 171 9.15 -0.37 11.73
C VAL A 171 9.57 -1.50 12.67
N LEU A 172 9.79 -2.71 12.16
CA LEU A 172 10.20 -3.85 12.99
C LEU A 172 11.59 -3.61 13.62
N SER A 173 12.53 -3.09 12.84
CA SER A 173 13.87 -2.74 13.34
C SER A 173 13.79 -1.66 14.43
N LYS A 174 12.97 -0.61 14.21
CA LYS A 174 12.75 0.45 15.21
C LYS A 174 12.15 -0.06 16.52
N LEU A 175 11.34 -1.12 16.45
CA LEU A 175 10.77 -1.81 17.61
C LEU A 175 11.72 -2.81 18.28
N GLY A 176 12.93 -3.00 17.72
CA GLY A 176 13.99 -3.83 18.31
C GLY A 176 14.05 -5.27 17.78
N PHE A 177 13.21 -5.65 16.82
CA PHE A 177 13.25 -6.99 16.23
C PHE A 177 14.52 -7.19 15.39
N LYS A 178 15.02 -8.43 15.37
CA LYS A 178 16.03 -8.85 14.40
C LYS A 178 15.36 -9.19 13.08
N VAL A 179 15.50 -8.30 12.10
CA VAL A 179 14.81 -8.41 10.82
C VAL A 179 15.70 -9.10 9.79
N VAL A 180 15.24 -10.22 9.25
CA VAL A 180 15.80 -10.87 8.07
C VAL A 180 15.02 -10.39 6.85
N ALA A 181 15.70 -9.76 5.90
CA ALA A 181 15.08 -9.19 4.70
C ALA A 181 15.27 -10.10 3.48
N LEU A 182 14.20 -10.57 2.86
CA LEU A 182 14.24 -11.36 1.63
C LEU A 182 13.98 -10.49 0.41
N THR A 183 14.94 -10.48 -0.52
CA THR A 183 14.87 -9.70 -1.77
C THR A 183 15.32 -10.52 -2.98
N GLY A 184 14.72 -10.26 -4.14
CA GLY A 184 15.22 -10.78 -5.42
C GLY A 184 16.32 -9.92 -6.04
N LYS A 185 16.55 -8.72 -5.51
CA LYS A 185 17.48 -7.72 -6.05
C LYS A 185 18.79 -7.72 -5.26
N LYS A 186 19.86 -8.22 -5.88
CA LYS A 186 21.19 -8.38 -5.23
C LYS A 186 21.83 -7.05 -4.81
N ASP A 187 21.54 -6.00 -5.57
CA ASP A 187 22.04 -4.63 -5.37
C ASP A 187 21.30 -3.87 -4.25
N GLN A 188 20.32 -4.48 -3.59
CA GLN A 188 19.52 -3.84 -2.55
C GLN A 188 19.93 -4.22 -1.12
N ALA A 189 21.01 -4.99 -0.94
CA ALA A 189 21.47 -5.41 0.39
C ALA A 189 21.81 -4.20 1.28
N ASP A 190 22.71 -3.33 0.82
CA ASP A 190 23.13 -2.12 1.55
C ASP A 190 21.94 -1.20 1.88
N TYR A 191 20.99 -1.07 0.93
CA TYR A 191 19.77 -0.32 1.16
C TYR A 191 18.94 -0.93 2.29
N LEU A 192 18.69 -2.24 2.28
CA LEU A 192 17.90 -2.93 3.31
C LEU A 192 18.58 -2.89 4.69
N GLU A 193 19.90 -3.02 4.73
CA GLU A 193 20.69 -2.86 5.95
C GLU A 193 20.59 -1.43 6.49
N SER A 194 20.62 -0.42 5.61
CA SER A 194 20.41 0.99 6.01
C SER A 194 19.01 1.26 6.58
N LEU A 195 18.01 0.47 6.18
CA LEU A 195 16.66 0.50 6.76
C LEU A 195 16.56 -0.24 8.11
N GLY A 196 17.60 -0.98 8.50
CA GLY A 196 17.67 -1.70 9.77
C GLY A 196 17.49 -3.22 9.68
N ALA A 197 17.61 -3.82 8.49
CA ALA A 197 17.71 -5.28 8.37
C ALA A 197 18.99 -5.78 9.08
N SER A 198 18.87 -6.84 9.87
CA SER A 198 19.98 -7.52 10.54
C SER A 198 20.73 -8.48 9.62
N SER A 199 20.04 -9.01 8.61
CA SER A 199 20.63 -9.79 7.53
C SER A 199 19.72 -9.74 6.30
N VAL A 200 20.32 -10.02 5.13
CA VAL A 200 19.63 -10.06 3.85
C VAL A 200 19.82 -11.44 3.23
N ILE A 201 18.73 -12.05 2.79
CA ILE A 201 18.72 -13.33 2.08
C ILE A 201 18.11 -13.18 0.68
N MET A 202 18.53 -14.05 -0.23
CA MET A 202 18.09 -13.98 -1.62
C MET A 202 16.79 -14.74 -1.84
N ARG A 203 15.91 -14.21 -2.70
CA ARG A 203 14.66 -14.86 -3.09
C ARG A 203 14.86 -16.31 -3.54
N SER A 204 15.97 -16.59 -4.22
CA SER A 204 16.34 -17.93 -4.69
C SER A 204 16.48 -18.98 -3.57
N GLU A 205 16.63 -18.56 -2.33
CA GLU A 205 16.70 -19.46 -1.17
C GLU A 205 15.31 -19.99 -0.74
N MET A 206 14.23 -19.35 -1.19
CA MET A 206 12.86 -19.67 -0.76
C MET A 206 11.84 -19.82 -1.93
N GLU A 207 12.23 -19.62 -3.18
CA GLU A 207 11.30 -19.65 -4.32
C GLU A 207 10.91 -21.08 -4.78
N GLU A 208 11.74 -22.08 -4.48
CA GLU A 208 11.47 -23.48 -4.79
C GLU A 208 10.64 -24.16 -3.69
N GLN A 209 9.76 -25.09 -4.07
CA GLN A 209 8.92 -25.79 -3.09
C GLN A 209 9.75 -26.64 -2.12
N GLY A 210 9.69 -26.31 -0.83
CA GLY A 210 10.35 -27.06 0.23
C GLY A 210 9.50 -28.19 0.81
N LYS A 211 10.01 -28.80 1.89
CA LYS A 211 9.27 -29.83 2.64
C LYS A 211 8.10 -29.19 3.41
N PRO A 212 6.97 -29.91 3.63
CA PRO A 212 5.84 -29.40 4.41
C PRO A 212 6.15 -29.03 5.87
N LEU A 213 7.23 -29.59 6.43
CA LEU A 213 7.73 -29.25 7.76
C LEU A 213 9.24 -29.09 7.66
N GLN A 214 9.73 -27.88 7.93
CA GLN A 214 11.14 -27.54 7.92
C GLN A 214 11.58 -27.20 9.34
N LYS A 215 12.88 -26.97 9.52
CA LYS A 215 13.39 -26.46 10.80
C LYS A 215 12.80 -25.07 11.05
N GLY A 216 12.31 -24.81 12.27
CA GLY A 216 11.92 -23.47 12.68
C GLY A 216 13.13 -22.54 12.72
N ILE A 217 13.05 -21.42 12.00
CA ILE A 217 14.08 -20.38 11.88
C ILE A 217 13.51 -19.05 12.35
N TYR A 218 12.31 -18.70 11.88
CA TYR A 218 11.70 -17.40 12.13
C TYR A 218 10.61 -17.51 13.17
N GLN A 219 10.52 -16.53 14.06
CA GLN A 219 9.40 -16.42 14.96
C GLN A 219 8.16 -15.82 14.28
N GLY A 220 8.32 -15.23 13.10
CA GLY A 220 7.21 -14.70 12.33
C GLY A 220 7.65 -13.62 11.36
N GLY A 221 6.72 -12.76 10.96
CA GLY A 221 7.04 -11.58 10.16
C GLY A 221 5.99 -11.24 9.11
N VAL A 222 6.42 -10.52 8.08
CA VAL A 222 5.54 -9.91 7.08
C VAL A 222 5.79 -10.53 5.72
N ASP A 223 4.75 -11.12 5.14
CA ASP A 223 4.79 -11.60 3.76
C ASP A 223 4.04 -10.66 2.81
N THR A 224 4.75 -10.18 1.79
CA THR A 224 4.20 -9.33 0.73
C THR A 224 4.14 -10.05 -0.63
N VAL A 225 4.43 -11.35 -0.68
CA VAL A 225 4.77 -12.05 -1.94
C VAL A 225 3.85 -13.22 -2.25
N GLY A 226 3.49 -14.06 -1.27
CA GLY A 226 2.70 -15.27 -1.50
C GLY A 226 3.47 -16.43 -2.17
N GLY A 227 2.73 -17.41 -2.69
CA GLY A 227 3.29 -18.58 -3.40
C GLY A 227 4.21 -19.48 -2.57
N ASN A 228 5.15 -20.14 -3.24
CA ASN A 228 6.14 -21.03 -2.61
C ASN A 228 6.95 -20.34 -1.51
N ILE A 229 7.20 -19.04 -1.64
CA ILE A 229 7.92 -18.25 -0.63
C ILE A 229 7.12 -18.25 0.68
N LEU A 230 5.83 -17.96 0.63
CA LEU A 230 4.96 -18.03 1.80
C LEU A 230 4.83 -19.47 2.32
N SER A 231 4.72 -20.47 1.44
CA SER A 231 4.67 -21.88 1.83
C SER A 231 5.92 -22.32 2.62
N ASN A 232 7.10 -21.91 2.17
CA ASN A 232 8.36 -22.13 2.87
C ASN A 232 8.44 -21.33 4.17
N PHE A 233 7.96 -20.09 4.17
CA PHE A 233 7.94 -19.25 5.37
C PHE A 233 7.07 -19.89 6.47
N ILE A 234 5.88 -20.37 6.12
CA ILE A 234 5.01 -21.14 7.02
C ILE A 234 5.76 -22.36 7.57
N SER A 235 6.40 -23.13 6.69
CA SER A 235 7.13 -24.35 7.07
C SER A 235 8.36 -24.12 7.95
N GLN A 236 8.92 -22.90 7.94
CA GLN A 236 10.09 -22.49 8.73
C GLN A 236 9.72 -21.59 9.92
N THR A 237 8.43 -21.38 10.18
CA THR A 237 7.97 -20.60 11.34
C THR A 237 8.02 -21.46 12.60
N SER A 238 8.67 -20.94 13.64
CA SER A 238 8.80 -21.57 14.96
C SER A 238 7.44 -21.71 15.65
N GLN A 239 7.37 -22.57 16.67
CA GLN A 239 6.15 -22.75 17.44
C GLN A 239 5.64 -21.42 18.00
N ARG A 240 4.31 -21.21 17.91
CA ARG A 240 3.64 -19.96 18.33
C ARG A 240 4.11 -18.72 17.56
N GLY A 241 4.73 -18.91 16.39
CA GLY A 241 5.04 -17.82 15.50
C GLY A 241 3.81 -17.32 14.74
N ALA A 242 3.93 -16.12 14.17
CA ALA A 242 2.85 -15.49 13.42
C ALA A 242 3.37 -14.87 12.11
N ILE A 243 2.67 -15.13 11.01
CA ILE A 243 2.92 -14.47 9.73
C ILE A 243 1.72 -13.60 9.40
N THR A 244 1.97 -12.36 9.00
CA THR A 244 0.94 -11.49 8.42
C THR A 244 1.18 -11.36 6.92
N CYS A 245 0.17 -11.73 6.12
CA CYS A 245 0.25 -11.69 4.66
C CYS A 245 -0.56 -10.52 4.10
N CYS A 246 0.00 -9.77 3.16
CA CYS A 246 -0.65 -8.61 2.55
C CYS A 246 -0.43 -8.48 1.03
N GLY A 247 0.27 -9.42 0.40
CA GLY A 247 0.51 -9.41 -1.03
C GLY A 247 0.67 -10.82 -1.60
N ASN A 248 0.40 -10.95 -2.90
CA ASN A 248 0.38 -12.21 -3.64
C ASN A 248 1.04 -12.05 -5.02
N VAL A 249 2.02 -11.16 -5.15
CA VAL A 249 2.65 -10.80 -6.44
C VAL A 249 3.36 -11.96 -7.13
N ALA A 250 3.79 -12.99 -6.38
CA ALA A 250 4.34 -14.20 -6.98
C ALA A 250 3.26 -15.19 -7.43
N SER A 251 2.21 -15.37 -6.63
CA SER A 251 1.09 -16.24 -6.95
C SER A 251 -0.11 -15.99 -6.05
N ASP A 252 -1.31 -16.15 -6.60
CA ASP A 252 -2.58 -16.24 -5.89
C ASP A 252 -2.82 -17.64 -5.28
N LYS A 253 -1.96 -18.62 -5.56
CA LYS A 253 -1.99 -19.97 -5.00
C LYS A 253 -0.99 -20.13 -3.86
N LEU A 254 -1.35 -20.98 -2.90
CA LEU A 254 -0.51 -21.44 -1.79
C LEU A 254 -0.06 -22.88 -2.02
#